data_AF-A0A959YCX7-F1
#
_entry.id   AF-A0A959YCX7-F1
#
_cell.length_a   1.000
_cell.length_b   1.000
_cell.length_c   1.000
_cell.angle_alpha   90.00
_cell.angle_beta   90.00
_cell.angle_gamma   90.00
#
_symmetry.space_group_name_H-M   'P 1'
#
loop_
_entity.id
_entity.type
_entity.pdbx_description
1 polymer ?
#
loop_
_entity_poly.entity_id
_entity_poly.type
_entity_poly.pdbx_seq_one_letter_code
_entity_poly.pdbx_strand_id
1 'polypeptide(L)'
;MDDAQLIDGLRRHDRKVVEAVYAQVRAGIISYVKQNSGTKDEALDVVQEAMLAAYMNITKPDFALTSALSTYIQGIGRHLWLKHIERYKKRYKPDNRI
;
A
#
# COMPACT_ATOMS: atom_id res chain seq x y z
N MET A 1 -7.23 -10.64 -16.22
CA MET A 1 -8.03 -9.44 -15.95
C MET A 1 -7.16 -8.27 -16.29
N ASP A 2 -7.67 -7.35 -17.10
CA ASP A 2 -7.02 -6.06 -17.29
C ASP A 2 -7.28 -5.14 -16.08
N ASP A 3 -6.60 -4.00 -16.03
CA ASP A 3 -6.73 -3.06 -14.92
C ASP A 3 -8.14 -2.44 -14.82
N ALA A 4 -8.86 -2.29 -15.92
CA ALA A 4 -10.22 -1.75 -15.91
C ALA A 4 -11.20 -2.71 -15.20
N GLN A 5 -11.08 -4.01 -15.50
CA GLN A 5 -11.84 -5.07 -14.83
C GLN A 5 -11.48 -5.16 -13.33
N LEU A 6 -10.21 -5.01 -12.98
CA LEU A 6 -9.77 -5.00 -11.58
C LEU A 6 -10.34 -3.79 -10.83
N ILE A 7 -10.31 -2.60 -11.43
CA ILE A 7 -10.90 -1.38 -10.86
C ILE A 7 -12.41 -1.54 -10.63
N ASP A 8 -13.15 -2.01 -11.62
CA ASP A 8 -14.59 -2.22 -11.50
C ASP A 8 -14.91 -3.26 -10.41
N GLY A 9 -14.17 -4.37 -10.39
CA GLY A 9 -14.32 -5.39 -9.35
C GLY A 9 -14.02 -4.86 -7.95
N LEU A 10 -12.98 -4.03 -7.78
CA LEU A 10 -12.68 -3.37 -6.50
C LEU A 10 -13.82 -2.45 -6.05
N ARG A 11 -14.40 -1.66 -6.96
CA ARG A 11 -15.56 -0.78 -6.67
C ARG A 11 -16.79 -1.57 -6.24
N ARG A 12 -16.98 -2.77 -6.79
CA ARG A 12 -18.09 -3.68 -6.45
C ARG A 12 -17.82 -4.58 -5.24
N HIS A 13 -16.67 -4.41 -4.57
CA HIS A 13 -16.24 -5.32 -3.50
C HIS A 13 -16.21 -6.80 -3.92
N ASP A 14 -15.88 -7.08 -5.19
CA ASP A 14 -15.75 -8.45 -5.66
C ASP A 14 -14.59 -9.14 -4.96
N ARG A 15 -14.91 -10.13 -4.12
CA ARG A 15 -13.95 -10.85 -3.31
C ARG A 15 -12.83 -11.48 -4.13
N LYS A 16 -13.12 -12.04 -5.31
CA LYS A 16 -12.10 -12.68 -6.16
C LYS A 16 -11.11 -11.66 -6.70
N VAL A 17 -11.61 -10.47 -7.02
CA VAL A 17 -10.79 -9.36 -7.51
C VAL A 17 -9.93 -8.81 -6.37
N VAL A 18 -10.48 -8.61 -5.18
CA VAL A 18 -9.72 -8.18 -4.00
C VAL A 18 -8.59 -9.17 -3.68
N GLU A 19 -8.88 -10.47 -3.66
CA GLU A 19 -7.87 -11.52 -3.42
C GLU A 19 -6.79 -11.55 -4.52
N ALA A 20 -7.18 -11.36 -5.79
CA ALA A 20 -6.24 -11.30 -6.91
C ALA A 20 -5.31 -10.09 -6.83
N VAL A 21 -5.85 -8.90 -6.56
CA VAL A 21 -5.04 -7.67 -6.42
C VAL A 21 -4.11 -7.77 -5.21
N TYR A 22 -4.61 -8.25 -4.06
CA TYR A 22 -3.79 -8.51 -2.88
C TYR A 22 -2.62 -9.44 -3.21
N ALA A 23 -2.88 -10.51 -3.97
CA ALA A 23 -1.83 -11.45 -4.36
C ALA A 23 -0.76 -10.84 -5.28
N GLN A 24 -1.14 -9.93 -6.17
CA GLN A 24 -0.22 -9.24 -7.08
C GLN A 24 0.70 -8.26 -6.34
N VAL A 25 0.20 -7.57 -5.29
CA VAL A 25 0.93 -6.46 -4.66
C VAL A 25 1.70 -6.88 -3.40
N ARG A 26 1.24 -7.89 -2.67
CA ARG A 26 1.77 -8.24 -1.33
C ARG A 26 3.28 -8.51 -1.35
N ALA A 27 3.77 -9.27 -2.34
CA ALA A 27 5.17 -9.71 -2.36
C ALA A 27 6.13 -8.52 -2.56
N GLY A 28 5.76 -7.58 -3.44
CA GLY A 28 6.55 -6.38 -3.72
C GLY A 28 6.63 -5.45 -2.50
N ILE A 29 5.51 -5.23 -1.82
CA ILE A 29 5.47 -4.40 -0.61
C ILE A 29 6.24 -5.07 0.54
N ILE A 30 6.04 -6.37 0.78
CA ILE A 30 6.78 -7.11 1.82
C ILE A 30 8.28 -7.05 1.59
N SER A 31 8.72 -7.29 0.36
CA SER A 31 10.14 -7.20 0.01
C SER A 31 10.68 -5.80 0.26
N TYR A 32 9.95 -4.76 -0.14
CA TYR A 32 10.36 -3.38 0.07
C TYR A 32 10.49 -3.02 1.55
N VAL A 33 9.47 -3.32 2.36
CA VAL A 33 9.47 -3.00 3.80
C VAL A 33 10.63 -3.71 4.50
N LYS A 34 10.85 -5.01 4.24
CA LYS A 34 11.97 -5.76 4.79
C LYS A 34 13.33 -5.20 4.42
N GLN A 35 13.50 -4.72 3.18
CA GLN A 35 14.73 -4.08 2.72
C GLN A 35 14.95 -2.69 3.35
N ASN A 36 13.92 -2.11 3.96
CA ASN A 36 13.93 -0.77 4.53
C ASN A 36 13.68 -0.84 6.05
N SER A 37 14.34 -1.78 6.73
CA SER A 37 14.35 -1.93 8.19
C SER A 37 13.00 -2.25 8.85
N GLY A 38 12.05 -2.79 8.10
CA GLY A 38 10.76 -3.24 8.62
C GLY A 38 10.67 -4.76 8.81
N THR A 39 9.69 -5.18 9.58
CA THR A 39 9.35 -6.59 9.83
C THR A 39 8.31 -7.11 8.82
N LYS A 40 8.08 -8.42 8.83
CA LYS A 40 7.03 -9.03 8.01
C LYS A 40 5.63 -8.57 8.45
N ASP A 41 5.40 -8.43 9.74
CA ASP A 41 4.09 -8.08 10.28
C ASP A 41 3.75 -6.63 9.96
N GLU A 42 4.68 -5.70 10.17
CA GLU A 42 4.54 -4.30 9.72
C GLU A 42 4.31 -4.22 8.20
N ALA A 43 4.95 -5.10 7.43
CA ALA A 43 4.73 -5.13 6.00
C ALA A 43 3.32 -5.59 5.62
N LEU A 44 2.75 -6.56 6.33
CA LEU A 44 1.37 -6.99 6.12
C LEU A 44 0.39 -5.86 6.45
N ASP A 45 0.65 -5.10 7.53
CA ASP A 45 -0.14 -3.92 7.87
C ASP A 45 -0.06 -2.87 6.75
N VAL A 46 1.13 -2.60 6.21
CA VAL A 46 1.31 -1.68 5.07
C VAL A 46 0.58 -2.17 3.82
N VAL A 47 0.53 -3.48 3.55
CA VAL A 47 -0.24 -4.02 2.41
C VAL A 47 -1.73 -3.73 2.59
N GLN A 48 -2.27 -3.94 3.79
CA GLN A 48 -3.68 -3.69 4.09
C GLN A 48 -4.00 -2.18 3.99
N GLU A 49 -3.16 -1.32 4.56
CA GLU A 49 -3.29 0.14 4.46
C GLU A 49 -3.23 0.61 2.99
N ALA A 50 -2.32 0.05 2.19
CA ALA A 50 -2.18 0.39 0.78
C ALA A 50 -3.41 -0.02 -0.04
N MET A 51 -3.95 -1.21 0.20
CA MET A 51 -5.19 -1.68 -0.43
C MET A 51 -6.38 -0.79 -0.08
N LEU A 52 -6.52 -0.40 1.20
CA LEU A 52 -7.58 0.49 1.64
C LEU A 52 -7.46 1.89 1.03
N ALA A 53 -6.26 2.47 1.03
CA ALA A 53 -6.00 3.77 0.43
C ALA A 53 -6.24 3.76 -1.09
N ALA A 54 -5.84 2.69 -1.76
CA ALA A 54 -6.12 2.51 -3.18
C ALA A 54 -7.63 2.43 -3.46
N TYR A 55 -8.37 1.64 -2.67
CA TYR A 55 -9.83 1.56 -2.77
C TYR A 55 -10.49 2.93 -2.62
N MET A 56 -10.14 3.70 -1.58
CA MET A 56 -10.67 5.05 -1.35
C MET A 56 -10.39 6.01 -2.51
N ASN A 57 -9.24 5.87 -3.18
CA ASN A 57 -8.92 6.68 -4.35
C ASN A 57 -9.68 6.21 -5.58
N ILE A 58 -9.76 4.91 -5.83
CA ILE A 58 -10.45 4.31 -6.99
C ILE A 58 -11.95 4.65 -7.00
N THR A 59 -12.56 4.80 -5.82
CA THR A 59 -13.98 5.18 -5.68
C THR A 59 -14.26 6.65 -5.91
N LYS A 60 -13.24 7.50 -6.07
CA LYS A 60 -13.43 8.93 -6.36
C LYS A 60 -13.88 9.12 -7.82
N PRO A 61 -14.76 10.11 -8.09
CA PRO A 61 -15.31 10.34 -9.42
C PRO A 61 -14.26 10.80 -10.45
N ASP A 62 -13.17 11.42 -9.99
CA ASP A 62 -12.07 11.96 -10.80
C ASP A 62 -10.86 11.02 -10.88
N PHE A 63 -10.97 9.80 -10.36
CA PHE A 63 -9.86 8.84 -10.40
C PHE A 63 -9.55 8.39 -11.83
N ALA A 64 -8.33 8.68 -12.27
CA ALA A 64 -7.75 8.18 -13.51
C ALA A 64 -6.49 7.36 -13.20
N LEU A 65 -6.48 6.11 -13.66
CA LEU A 65 -5.31 5.25 -13.55
C LEU A 65 -4.31 5.58 -14.68
N THR A 66 -3.08 5.93 -14.33
CA THR A 66 -2.01 6.34 -15.29
C THR A 66 -0.86 5.34 -15.38
N SER A 67 -0.93 4.22 -14.65
CA SER A 67 0.06 3.14 -14.62
C SER A 67 -0.65 1.83 -14.34
N ALA A 68 0.06 0.69 -14.37
CA ALA A 68 -0.57 -0.57 -13.95
C ALA A 68 -1.14 -0.46 -12.53
N LEU A 69 -2.31 -1.05 -12.26
CA LEU A 69 -2.96 -0.96 -10.95
C LEU A 69 -2.04 -1.46 -9.82
N SER A 70 -1.33 -2.57 -10.08
CA SER A 70 -0.35 -3.13 -9.14
C SER A 70 0.80 -2.17 -8.85
N THR A 71 1.29 -1.43 -9.84
CA THR A 71 2.33 -0.40 -9.68
C THR A 71 1.82 0.76 -8.84
N TYR A 72 0.60 1.24 -9.10
CA TYR A 72 -0.03 2.28 -8.32
C TYR A 72 -0.13 1.91 -6.83
N ILE A 73 -0.63 0.72 -6.52
CA ILE A 73 -0.79 0.23 -5.13
C ILE A 73 0.57 0.02 -4.46
N GLN A 74 1.56 -0.54 -5.18
CA GLN A 74 2.91 -0.67 -4.64
C GLN A 74 3.53 0.70 -4.33
N GLY A 75 3.28 1.72 -5.15
CA GLY A 75 3.69 3.09 -4.90
C GLY A 75 3.09 3.65 -3.61
N ILE A 76 1.80 3.43 -3.38
CA ILE A 76 1.13 3.79 -2.12
C ILE A 76 1.82 3.10 -0.93
N GLY A 77 2.03 1.78 -0.99
CA GLY A 77 2.67 1.02 0.09
C GLY A 77 4.07 1.52 0.44
N ARG A 78 4.88 1.82 -0.58
CA ARG A 78 6.23 2.40 -0.38
C ARG A 78 6.16 3.77 0.31
N HIS A 79 5.24 4.64 -0.13
CA HIS A 79 5.05 5.94 0.48
C HIS A 79 4.59 5.84 1.94
N LEU A 80 3.66 4.92 2.25
CA LEU A 80 3.19 4.66 3.61
C LEU A 80 4.35 4.21 4.51
N TRP A 81 5.19 3.29 4.04
CA TRP A 81 6.35 2.84 4.81
C TRP A 81 7.35 3.95 5.11
N LEU A 82 7.68 4.80 4.12
CA LEU A 82 8.56 5.96 4.33
C LEU A 82 7.98 6.91 5.39
N LYS A 83 6.66 7.14 5.38
CA LYS A 83 5.97 7.90 6.42
C LYS A 83 6.03 7.23 7.80
N HIS A 84 5.91 5.90 7.86
CA HIS A 84 6.09 5.14 9.11
C HIS A 84 7.49 5.35 9.70
N ILE A 85 8.54 5.24 8.89
CA ILE A 85 9.93 5.50 9.31
C ILE A 85 10.10 6.95 9.81
N GLU A 86 9.57 7.93 9.08
CA GLU A 86 9.68 9.35 9.46
C GLU A 86 9.04 9.61 10.82
N ARG A 87 7.87 9.02 11.09
CA ARG A 87 7.18 9.11 12.39
C ARG A 87 7.99 8.44 13.49
N TYR A 88 8.56 7.27 13.25
CA TYR A 88 9.38 6.55 14.22
C TYR A 88 10.63 7.36 14.61
N LYS A 89 11.34 7.91 13.63
CA LYS A 89 12.52 8.78 13.85
C LYS A 89 12.17 10.05 14.63
N LYS A 90 11.02 10.67 14.37
CA LYS A 90 10.58 11.86 15.13
C LYS A 90 10.25 11.55 16.59
N ARG A 91 9.73 10.35 16.88
CA ARG A 91 9.46 9.88 18.25
C ARG A 91 10.76 9.57 19.00
N TYR A 92 11.77 9.06 18.31
CA TYR A 92 13.10 8.81 18.88
C TYR A 92 14.01 10.05 18.74
N LYS A 93 13.70 11.12 19.49
CA LYS A 93 14.69 12.15 19.82
C LYS A 93 15.21 11.84 21.22
N PRO A 94 16.44 11.33 21.40
CA PRO A 94 17.01 11.21 22.74
C PRO A 94 17.04 12.61 23.37
N ASP A 95 16.44 12.76 24.55
CA ASP A 95 16.51 14.00 25.33
C ASP A 95 17.98 14.20 25.74
N ASN A 96 18.68 15.05 25.01
CA ASN A 96 20.10 15.32 25.23
C ASN A 96 20.31 16.41 26.28
N ARG A 97 19.57 16.32 27.40
CA ARG A 97 19.78 17.12 28.60
C ARG A 97 20.74 16.35 29.51
N ILE A 98 22.02 16.59 29.31
CA ILE A 98 23.08 16.35 30.30
C ILE A 98 23.67 17.71 30.64
#